data_AF-E5XTB9-F1
#
_entry.id   AF-E5XTB9-F1
#
_cell.length_a   1.000
_cell.length_b   1.000
_cell.length_c   1.000
_cell.angle_alpha   90.00
_cell.angle_beta   90.00
_cell.angle_gamma   90.00
#
_symmetry.space_group_name_H-M   'P 1'
#
loop_
_entity.id
_entity.type
_entity.pdbx_description
1 polymer ?
#
loop_
_entity_poly.entity_id
_entity_poly.type
_entity_poly.pdbx_seq_one_letter_code
_entity_poly.pdbx_strand_id
1 'polypeptide(L)'
;MSRRILRGFRHSEFTKARLEYKRKGISNHDLGRLSGIGENTLRRWQSGEVLPTIDKLSAALAVLGVPVSRVVVIPPEKRTLGDLRILAGFTQPQLAKAAGMSTTALSMLERGGTPLTPQRAEALAPLLGVGADELRAAWQRAKDRPPGAPA
;
A
#
# COMPACT_ATOMS: atom_id res chain seq x y z
N MET A 1 1.47 -15.54 -7.80
CA MET A 1 1.63 -14.31 -7.00
C MET A 1 0.54 -13.32 -7.42
N SER A 2 -0.52 -13.15 -6.63
CA SER A 2 -1.59 -12.20 -6.97
C SER A 2 -1.00 -10.78 -6.97
N ARG A 3 -0.85 -10.20 -8.17
CA ARG A 3 -0.55 -8.78 -8.37
C ARG A 3 -1.79 -8.01 -7.92
N ARG A 4 -1.96 -7.87 -6.61
CA ARG A 4 -3.12 -7.21 -6.00
C ARG A 4 -3.25 -5.81 -6.58
N ILE A 5 -4.43 -5.55 -7.13
CA ILE A 5 -4.92 -4.23 -7.53
C ILE A 5 -4.65 -3.26 -6.37
N LEU A 6 -3.93 -2.17 -6.63
CA LEU A 6 -3.72 -1.12 -5.64
C LEU A 6 -5.04 -0.35 -5.45
N ARG A 7 -5.93 -0.90 -4.61
CA ARG A 7 -7.26 -0.35 -4.39
C ARG A 7 -7.15 1.06 -3.85
N GLY A 8 -7.96 1.98 -4.39
CA GLY A 8 -8.01 3.35 -3.92
C GLY A 8 -6.90 4.27 -4.42
N PHE A 9 -6.03 3.82 -5.33
CA PHE A 9 -5.06 4.70 -5.98
C PHE A 9 -5.76 5.79 -6.81
N ARG A 10 -5.39 7.04 -6.58
CA ARG A 10 -5.90 8.23 -7.27
C ARG A 10 -4.80 8.82 -8.14
N HIS A 11 -4.84 8.52 -9.42
CA HIS A 11 -3.91 9.03 -10.43
C HIS A 11 -3.82 10.57 -10.41
N SER A 12 -4.95 11.27 -10.25
CA SER A 12 -5.00 12.73 -10.14
C SER A 12 -4.22 13.25 -8.93
N GLU A 13 -4.30 12.59 -7.78
CA GLU A 13 -3.55 12.98 -6.58
C GLU A 13 -2.05 12.71 -6.73
N PHE A 14 -1.66 11.64 -7.44
CA PHE A 14 -0.27 11.41 -7.81
C PHE A 14 0.25 12.51 -8.75
N THR A 15 -0.52 12.89 -9.76
CA THR A 15 -0.20 14.01 -10.65
C THR A 15 -0.04 15.31 -9.88
N LYS A 16 -0.96 15.62 -8.96
CA LYS A 16 -0.88 16.81 -8.09
C LYS A 16 0.39 16.78 -7.24
N ALA A 17 0.69 15.67 -6.55
CA ALA A 17 1.91 15.55 -5.74
C ALA A 17 3.19 15.78 -6.57
N ARG A 18 3.22 15.32 -7.82
CA ARG A 18 4.32 15.59 -8.75
C ARG A 18 4.45 17.07 -9.10
N LEU A 19 3.33 17.75 -9.37
CA LEU A 19 3.30 19.17 -9.72
C LEU A 19 3.58 20.09 -8.50
N GLU A 20 3.27 19.64 -7.30
CA GLU A 20 3.52 20.35 -6.04
C GLU A 20 4.96 20.19 -5.53
N TYR A 21 5.73 19.23 -6.05
CA TYR A 21 7.10 18.94 -5.61
C TYR A 21 7.97 20.20 -5.55
N LYS A 22 8.50 20.50 -4.36
CA LYS A 22 9.33 21.70 -4.08
C LYS A 22 8.74 23.01 -4.64
N ARG A 23 7.40 23.11 -4.74
CA ARG A 23 6.64 24.26 -5.28
C ARG A 23 6.94 24.62 -6.75
N LYS A 24 7.66 23.78 -7.49
CA LYS A 24 7.97 23.98 -8.92
C LYS A 24 7.59 22.78 -9.78
N GLY A 25 7.19 21.69 -9.15
CA GLY A 25 6.98 20.40 -9.79
C GLY A 25 8.28 19.70 -10.16
N ILE A 26 8.15 18.44 -10.56
CA ILE A 26 9.25 17.63 -11.12
C ILE A 26 8.80 17.03 -12.45
N SER A 27 9.70 16.99 -13.43
CA SER A 27 9.42 16.34 -14.72
C SER A 27 9.26 14.81 -14.54
N ASN A 28 8.58 14.14 -15.47
CA ASN A 28 8.51 12.67 -15.43
C ASN A 28 9.87 12.02 -15.65
N HIS A 29 10.71 12.65 -16.47
CA HIS A 29 12.09 12.23 -16.70
C HIS A 29 12.90 12.26 -15.38
N ASP A 30 12.87 13.37 -14.64
CA ASP A 30 13.62 13.52 -13.39
C ASP A 30 13.06 12.64 -12.27
N LEU A 31 11.74 12.56 -12.14
CA LEU A 31 11.12 11.65 -11.18
C LEU A 31 11.52 10.21 -11.50
N GLY A 32 11.47 9.83 -12.78
CA GLY A 32 11.86 8.50 -13.23
C GLY A 32 13.32 8.16 -12.93
N ARG A 33 14.24 9.10 -13.19
CA ARG A 33 15.66 8.96 -12.87
C ARG A 33 15.89 8.79 -11.36
N LEU A 34 15.20 9.56 -10.52
CA LEU A 34 15.36 9.51 -9.07
C LEU A 34 14.70 8.30 -8.42
N SER A 35 13.59 7.80 -9.00
CA SER A 35 12.85 6.67 -8.45
C SER A 35 13.17 5.33 -9.13
N GLY A 36 13.97 5.31 -10.19
CA GLY A 36 14.24 4.13 -11.01
C GLY A 36 13.05 3.63 -11.82
N ILE A 37 12.11 4.52 -12.19
CA ILE A 37 10.88 4.17 -12.91
C ILE A 37 10.92 4.78 -14.30
N GLY A 38 10.53 4.03 -15.34
CA GLY A 38 10.47 4.56 -16.69
C GLY A 38 9.47 5.72 -16.81
N GLU A 39 9.85 6.77 -17.54
CA GLU A 39 9.00 7.95 -17.77
C GLU A 39 7.61 7.56 -18.32
N ASN A 40 7.56 6.64 -19.28
CA ASN A 40 6.30 6.17 -19.84
C ASN A 40 5.41 5.51 -18.78
N THR A 41 6.00 4.76 -17.83
CA THR A 41 5.24 4.17 -16.72
C THR A 41 4.63 5.25 -15.83
N LEU A 42 5.40 6.29 -15.48
CA LEU A 42 4.88 7.43 -14.70
C LEU A 42 3.75 8.16 -15.42
N ARG A 43 3.85 8.33 -16.75
CA ARG A 43 2.79 8.93 -17.56
C ARG A 43 1.52 8.08 -17.52
N ARG A 44 1.63 6.76 -17.69
CA ARG A 44 0.51 5.81 -17.63
C ARG A 44 -0.15 5.73 -16.26
N TRP A 45 0.60 5.97 -15.18
CA TRP A 45 0.02 6.12 -13.85
C TRP A 45 -0.80 7.39 -13.73
N GLN A 46 -0.31 8.51 -14.27
CA GLN A 46 -1.00 9.81 -14.23
C GLN A 46 -2.27 9.84 -15.08
N SER A 47 -2.32 9.07 -16.16
CA SER A 47 -3.54 8.89 -16.97
C SER A 47 -4.51 7.85 -16.41
N GLY A 48 -4.10 7.09 -15.38
CA GLY A 48 -4.89 5.99 -14.82
C GLY A 48 -4.94 4.73 -15.70
N GLU A 49 -4.15 4.67 -16.77
CA GLU A 49 -4.11 3.52 -17.68
C GLU A 49 -3.51 2.28 -17.01
N VAL A 50 -2.57 2.47 -16.09
CA VAL A 50 -1.93 1.39 -15.33
C VAL A 50 -1.86 1.76 -13.86
N LEU A 51 -2.18 0.78 -13.00
CA LEU A 51 -1.98 0.91 -11.56
C LEU A 51 -0.53 0.62 -11.16
N PRO A 52 0.04 1.38 -10.21
CA PRO A 52 1.37 1.10 -9.70
C PRO A 52 1.37 -0.13 -8.78
N THR A 53 2.51 -0.79 -8.70
CA THR A 53 2.80 -1.72 -7.60
C THR A 53 3.28 -0.94 -6.38
N ILE A 54 3.05 -1.44 -5.17
CA ILE A 54 3.34 -0.67 -3.94
C ILE A 54 4.83 -0.34 -3.75
N ASP A 55 5.73 -1.21 -4.20
CA ASP A 55 7.17 -0.99 -4.20
C ASP A 55 7.54 0.22 -5.08
N LYS A 56 7.08 0.23 -6.34
CA LYS A 56 7.36 1.33 -7.27
C LYS A 56 6.67 2.61 -6.84
N LEU A 57 5.42 2.53 -6.34
CA LEU A 57 4.73 3.69 -5.82
C LEU A 57 5.51 4.31 -4.66
N SER A 58 5.94 3.49 -3.69
CA SER A 58 6.69 3.96 -2.53
C SER A 58 8.02 4.59 -2.94
N ALA A 59 8.72 4.04 -3.95
CA ALA A 59 9.93 4.65 -4.49
C ALA A 59 9.67 6.05 -5.09
N ALA A 60 8.62 6.21 -5.90
CA ALA A 60 8.26 7.51 -6.45
C ALA A 60 7.84 8.52 -5.37
N LEU A 61 7.03 8.09 -4.39
CA LEU A 61 6.55 8.96 -3.32
C LEU A 61 7.65 9.35 -2.34
N ALA A 62 8.65 8.49 -2.12
CA ALA A 62 9.85 8.82 -1.35
C ALA A 62 10.63 9.98 -2.00
N VAL A 63 10.75 9.98 -3.33
CA VAL A 63 11.34 11.12 -4.08
C VAL A 63 10.50 12.38 -3.89
N LEU A 64 9.17 12.25 -3.96
CA LEU A 64 8.23 13.36 -3.82
C LEU A 64 8.09 13.86 -2.36
N GLY A 65 8.55 13.09 -1.38
CA GLY A 65 8.45 13.43 0.05
C GLY A 65 7.02 13.39 0.59
N VAL A 66 6.15 12.53 0.05
CA VAL A 66 4.74 12.42 0.47
C VAL A 66 4.40 10.99 0.89
N PRO A 67 3.44 10.79 1.82
CA PRO A 67 3.03 9.45 2.24
C PRO A 67 2.13 8.77 1.20
N VAL A 68 2.05 7.43 1.24
CA VAL A 68 1.14 6.65 0.38
C VAL A 68 -0.32 7.06 0.55
N SER A 69 -0.74 7.41 1.78
CA SER A 69 -2.09 7.88 2.09
C SER A 69 -2.50 9.16 1.34
N ARG A 70 -1.56 9.95 0.79
CA ARG A 70 -1.85 11.10 -0.07
C ARG A 70 -2.49 10.68 -1.39
N VAL A 71 -2.10 9.52 -1.93
CA VAL A 71 -2.50 9.07 -3.27
C VAL A 71 -3.30 7.77 -3.27
N VAL A 72 -3.32 7.04 -2.15
CA VAL A 72 -4.16 5.86 -1.94
C VAL A 72 -5.18 6.17 -0.86
N VAL A 73 -6.45 6.25 -1.23
CA VAL A 73 -7.54 6.58 -0.32
C VAL A 73 -8.52 5.42 -0.27
N ILE A 74 -8.56 4.77 0.90
CA ILE A 74 -9.52 3.72 1.23
C ILE A 74 -10.24 4.16 2.51
N PRO A 75 -11.58 4.23 2.51
CA PRO A 75 -12.35 4.54 3.72
C PRO A 75 -11.99 3.59 4.88
N PRO A 76 -11.73 4.09 6.11
CA PRO A 76 -11.28 3.29 7.26
C PRO A 76 -12.10 2.01 7.49
N GLU A 77 -13.42 2.11 7.38
CA GLU A 77 -14.38 1.03 7.56
C GLU A 77 -14.28 -0.08 6.50
N LYS A 78 -13.54 0.14 5.41
CA LYS A 78 -13.33 -0.81 4.31
C LYS A 78 -11.91 -1.39 4.27
N ARG A 79 -10.95 -0.90 5.07
CA ARG A 79 -9.51 -1.24 4.97
C ARG A 79 -9.13 -2.62 5.50
N THR A 80 -8.94 -3.64 4.67
CA THR A 80 -8.43 -4.94 5.13
C THR A 80 -6.98 -4.84 5.64
N LEU A 81 -6.45 -5.88 6.29
CA LEU A 81 -5.02 -5.92 6.65
C LEU A 81 -4.08 -5.65 5.46
N GLY A 82 -4.43 -6.18 4.28
CA GLY A 82 -3.65 -5.91 3.06
C GLY A 82 -3.66 -4.43 2.66
N ASP A 83 -4.77 -3.73 2.91
CA ASP A 83 -4.91 -2.30 2.65
C ASP A 83 -4.10 -1.47 3.66
N LEU A 84 -4.14 -1.84 4.95
CA LEU A 84 -3.31 -1.19 5.97
C LEU A 84 -1.82 -1.32 5.63
N ARG A 85 -1.39 -2.50 5.18
CA ARG A 85 -0.02 -2.71 4.70
C ARG A 85 0.34 -1.78 3.53
N ILE A 86 -0.57 -1.65 2.56
CA ILE A 86 -0.37 -0.75 1.42
C ILE A 86 -0.26 0.71 1.89
N LEU A 87 -1.16 1.16 2.78
CA LEU A 87 -1.15 2.53 3.30
C LEU A 87 0.13 2.86 4.09
N ALA A 88 0.72 1.85 4.74
CA ALA A 88 2.01 1.93 5.40
C ALA A 88 3.22 1.81 4.44
N GLY A 89 3.00 1.65 3.13
CA GLY A 89 4.08 1.59 2.12
C GLY A 89 4.82 0.26 2.04
N PHE A 90 4.31 -0.80 2.68
CA PHE A 90 5.00 -2.08 2.71
C PHE A 90 4.56 -3.03 1.59
N THR A 91 5.54 -3.69 0.97
CA THR A 91 5.28 -4.97 0.29
C THR A 91 5.06 -6.07 1.33
N GLN A 92 4.43 -7.19 0.92
CA GLN A 92 4.22 -8.32 1.82
C GLN A 92 5.53 -8.88 2.38
N PRO A 93 6.61 -9.11 1.58
CA PRO A 93 7.88 -9.57 2.14
C PRO A 93 8.52 -8.56 3.11
N GLN A 94 8.41 -7.25 2.86
CA GLN A 94 8.98 -6.24 3.76
C GLN A 94 8.26 -6.22 5.11
N LEU A 95 6.93 -6.22 5.13
CA LEU A 95 6.18 -6.27 6.39
C LEU A 95 6.43 -7.58 7.13
N ALA A 96 6.47 -8.70 6.42
CA ALA A 96 6.74 -10.01 7.04
C ALA A 96 8.11 -10.02 7.73
N LYS A 97 9.15 -9.54 7.03
CA LYS A 97 10.50 -9.38 7.59
C LYS A 97 10.51 -8.47 8.81
N ALA A 98 9.86 -7.30 8.72
CA ALA A 98 9.82 -6.33 9.82
C ALA A 98 9.06 -6.86 11.05
N ALA A 99 8.03 -7.68 10.84
CA ALA A 99 7.23 -8.29 11.90
C ALA A 99 7.77 -9.65 12.37
N GLY A 100 8.95 -10.09 11.92
CA GLY A 100 9.55 -11.35 12.33
C GLY A 100 8.77 -12.61 11.91
N MET A 101 8.06 -12.57 10.79
CA MET A 101 7.25 -13.69 10.28
C MET A 101 7.57 -14.04 8.83
N SER A 102 7.14 -15.22 8.39
CA SER A 102 7.27 -15.60 6.97
C SER A 102 6.27 -14.86 6.10
N THR A 103 6.64 -14.58 4.84
CA THR A 103 5.73 -13.99 3.84
C THR A 103 4.45 -14.82 3.69
N THR A 104 4.56 -16.15 3.73
CA THR A 104 3.41 -17.06 3.66
C THR A 104 2.48 -16.92 4.87
N ALA A 105 3.04 -16.82 6.08
CA ALA A 105 2.24 -16.60 7.29
C ALA A 105 1.50 -15.27 7.24
N LEU A 106 2.17 -14.18 6.82
CA LEU A 106 1.53 -12.89 6.61
C LEU A 106 0.43 -12.96 5.53
N SER A 107 0.68 -13.69 4.44
CA SER A 107 -0.29 -13.88 3.36
C SER A 107 -1.56 -14.58 3.82
N MET A 108 -1.43 -15.63 4.64
CA MET A 108 -2.57 -16.33 5.24
C MET A 108 -3.31 -15.44 6.24
N LEU A 109 -2.58 -14.66 7.05
CA LEU A 109 -3.17 -13.71 7.99
C LEU A 109 -3.97 -12.61 7.26
N GLU A 110 -3.42 -12.02 6.20
CA GLU A 110 -4.08 -10.98 5.40
C GLU A 110 -5.35 -11.45 4.68
N ARG A 111 -5.50 -12.77 4.48
CA ARG A 111 -6.69 -13.38 3.91
C ARG A 111 -7.69 -13.88 4.96
N GLY A 112 -7.42 -13.65 6.26
CA GLY A 112 -8.24 -14.18 7.34
C GLY A 112 -8.14 -15.70 7.53
N GLY A 113 -7.19 -16.36 6.86
CA GLY A 113 -6.99 -17.82 6.91
C GLY A 113 -6.29 -18.31 8.17
N THR A 114 -5.69 -17.41 8.95
CA THR A 114 -5.17 -17.72 10.30
C THR A 114 -5.58 -16.63 11.29
N PRO A 115 -5.73 -16.95 12.59
CA PRO A 115 -6.10 -15.98 13.61
C PRO A 115 -5.05 -14.88 13.80
N LEU A 116 -5.52 -13.66 14.06
CA LEU A 116 -4.71 -12.56 14.56
C LEU A 116 -4.56 -12.72 16.09
N THR A 117 -3.45 -13.32 16.52
CA THR A 117 -3.13 -13.46 17.94
C THR A 117 -2.70 -12.11 18.54
N PRO A 118 -2.80 -11.92 19.87
CA PRO A 118 -2.31 -10.71 20.53
C PRO A 118 -0.85 -10.38 20.18
N GLN A 119 0.03 -11.39 20.21
CA GLN A 119 1.45 -11.25 19.84
C GLN A 119 1.65 -10.75 18.40
N ARG A 120 0.84 -11.24 17.44
CA ARG A 120 0.89 -10.75 16.06
C ARG A 120 0.35 -9.33 15.94
N ALA A 121 -0.67 -8.98 16.72
CA ALA A 121 -1.21 -7.64 16.75
C ALA A 121 -0.19 -6.63 17.31
N GLU A 122 0.50 -6.98 18.39
CA GLU A 122 1.59 -6.19 18.99
C GLU A 122 2.75 -5.98 18.01
N ALA A 123 3.11 -6.98 17.21
CA ALA A 123 4.17 -6.86 16.21
C ALA A 123 3.75 -6.01 14.99
N LEU A 124 2.50 -6.10 14.54
CA LEU A 124 2.04 -5.48 13.29
C LEU A 124 1.50 -4.05 13.47
N ALA A 125 0.80 -3.77 14.56
CA ALA A 125 0.14 -2.47 14.76
C ALA A 125 1.09 -1.27 14.66
N PRO A 126 2.28 -1.26 15.32
CA PRO A 126 3.23 -0.16 15.22
C PRO A 126 3.78 0.02 13.81
N LEU A 127 4.10 -1.08 13.11
CA LEU A 127 4.61 -1.05 11.75
C LEU A 127 3.58 -0.49 10.76
N LEU A 128 2.31 -0.73 11.02
CA LEU A 128 1.20 -0.26 10.19
C LEU A 128 0.69 1.13 10.60
N GLY A 129 1.19 1.69 11.71
CA GLY A 129 0.76 2.99 12.23
C GLY A 129 -0.70 3.02 12.67
N VAL A 130 -1.25 1.90 13.15
CA VAL A 130 -2.65 1.77 13.58
C VAL A 130 -2.74 1.22 15.00
N GLY A 131 -3.88 1.42 15.65
CA GLY A 131 -4.19 0.78 16.94
C GLY A 131 -4.57 -0.69 16.80
N ALA A 132 -4.51 -1.44 17.90
CA ALA A 132 -4.86 -2.87 17.94
C ALA A 132 -6.31 -3.14 17.50
N ASP A 133 -7.25 -2.26 17.85
CA ASP A 133 -8.67 -2.41 17.48
C ASP A 133 -8.91 -2.19 15.99
N GLU A 134 -8.27 -1.17 15.39
CA GLU A 134 -8.32 -0.95 13.93
C GLU A 134 -7.71 -2.14 13.18
N LEU A 135 -6.58 -2.66 13.66
CA LEU A 135 -5.93 -3.85 13.09
C LEU A 135 -6.85 -5.08 13.17
N ARG A 136 -7.51 -5.31 14.31
CA ARG A 136 -8.43 -6.43 14.51
C ARG A 136 -9.67 -6.30 13.62
N ALA A 137 -10.26 -5.11 13.52
CA ALA A 137 -11.37 -4.85 12.62
C ALA A 137 -10.99 -5.07 11.15
N ALA A 138 -9.78 -4.65 10.76
CA ALA A 138 -9.25 -4.86 9.42
C ALA A 138 -9.01 -6.34 9.09
N TRP A 139 -8.54 -7.13 10.05
CA TRP A 139 -8.41 -8.58 9.94
C TRP A 139 -9.77 -9.27 9.84
N GLN A 140 -10.72 -8.89 10.71
CA GLN A 140 -12.07 -9.46 10.75
C GLN A 140 -12.79 -9.27 9.41
N ARG A 141 -12.70 -8.08 8.80
CA ARG A 141 -13.26 -7.84 7.46
C ARG A 141 -12.63 -8.67 6.34
N ALA A 142 -11.36 -9.07 6.47
CA ALA A 142 -10.74 -9.99 5.53
C ALA A 142 -11.23 -11.43 5.72
N LYS A 143 -11.47 -11.83 6.98
CA LYS A 143 -12.02 -13.14 7.37
C LYS A 143 -13.47 -13.32 6.94
N ASP A 144 -14.30 -12.28 7.11
CA ASP A 144 -15.74 -12.31 6.81
C ASP A 144 -16.04 -12.08 5.32
N ARG A 145 -15.01 -12.03 4.48
CA ARG A 145 -15.17 -11.84 3.05
C ARG A 145 -15.94 -13.01 2.44
N PRO A 146 -17.02 -12.77 1.66
CA PRO A 146 -17.77 -13.84 1.00
C PRO A 146 -16.87 -14.70 0.10
N PRO A 147 -17.12 -16.01 -0.01
CA PRO A 147 -16.43 -16.87 -0.97
C PRO A 147 -16.49 -16.28 -2.39
N GLY A 148 -15.35 -16.23 -3.07
CA GLY A 148 -15.25 -15.72 -4.46
C GLY A 148 -15.05 -14.20 -4.61
N ALA A 149 -15.11 -13.40 -3.55
CA ALA A 149 -14.80 -11.97 -3.65
C ALA A 149 -13.28 -11.74 -3.82
N PRO A 150 -12.85 -10.80 -4.70
CA PRO A 150 -11.44 -10.59 -5.01
C PRO A 150 -10.61 -10.20 -3.77
N ALA A 151 -9.40 -10.76 -3.71
CA ALA A 151 -8.55 -10.74 -2.53
C ALA A 151 -7.89 -9.39 -2.23
#